data_AF-A0A2H3DHS1-F1
#
_entry.id   AF-A0A2H3DHS1-F1
#
_cell.length_a   1.000
_cell.length_b   1.000
_cell.length_c   1.000
_cell.angle_alpha   90.00
_cell.angle_beta   90.00
_cell.angle_gamma   90.00
#
_symmetry.space_group_name_H-M   'P 1'
#
loop_
_entity.id
_entity.type
_entity.pdbx_description
1 polymer ?
#
loop_
_entity_poly.entity_id
_entity_poly.type
_entity_poly.pdbx_seq_one_letter_code
_entity_poly.pdbx_strand_id
1 'polypeptide(L)'
;WYPASQKVIWTCATFPLLEMLHLLSLVSKTSTYHFYRMLEKMTDNTGLDTPPSHRVALMCMLIQWWHLKLLKRGGHTHDVKGPEGIQLGNLAVLCPSCPHPGINLPPDWAQALPHLQFLYLLLICIDANFHLKNQMVLLYSRDPDQGIGWAYLTVHEHYEAYIQTQATDADISTCMEFFAMKKSNTKFSKGLRYMGIVAVSCRRSEMVLLMCMGNMNKGE
;
A
#
# COMPACT_ATOMS: atom_id res chain seq x y z
N TRP A 1 -16.66 17.45 11.90
CA TRP A 1 -16.08 17.81 10.59
C TRP A 1 -14.59 17.55 10.63
N TYR A 2 -14.00 17.13 9.53
CA TYR A 2 -12.58 16.81 9.38
C TYR A 2 -11.99 17.69 8.27
N PRO A 3 -10.90 18.43 8.52
CA PRO A 3 -10.37 19.38 7.56
C PRO A 3 -9.39 18.73 6.58
N ALA A 4 -9.29 19.30 5.37
CA ALA A 4 -8.28 18.87 4.39
C ALA A 4 -6.85 19.29 4.78
N SER A 5 -6.71 20.38 5.52
CA SER A 5 -5.44 20.90 6.04
C SER A 5 -5.59 21.30 7.51
N GLN A 6 -4.58 20.98 8.32
CA GLN A 6 -4.57 21.32 9.75
C GLN A 6 -4.05 22.74 10.03
N LYS A 7 -3.36 23.37 9.06
CA LYS A 7 -2.77 24.70 9.23
C LYS A 7 -3.72 25.82 8.79
N VAL A 8 -4.34 25.64 7.62
CA VAL A 8 -5.27 26.62 7.05
C VAL A 8 -6.51 25.88 6.56
N ILE A 9 -7.61 26.07 7.28
CA ILE A 9 -8.83 25.29 7.09
C ILE A 9 -9.74 26.03 6.10
N TRP A 10 -9.74 25.58 4.84
CA TRP A 10 -10.64 26.09 3.80
C TRP A 10 -11.75 25.10 3.41
N THR A 11 -11.50 23.81 3.58
CA THR A 11 -12.43 22.75 3.16
C THR A 11 -12.47 21.67 4.22
N CYS A 12 -13.66 21.22 4.56
CA CYS A 12 -13.91 20.15 5.51
C CYS A 12 -14.93 19.16 4.96
N ALA A 13 -14.80 17.89 5.34
CA ALA A 13 -15.82 16.86 5.14
C ALA A 13 -16.43 16.47 6.49
N THR A 14 -17.65 15.94 6.47
CA THR A 14 -18.24 15.35 7.69
C THR A 14 -17.68 13.94 7.91
N PHE A 15 -17.63 13.50 9.17
CA PHE A 15 -17.17 12.13 9.47
C PHE A 15 -18.05 11.04 8.81
N PRO A 16 -19.39 11.17 8.78
CA PRO A 16 -20.24 10.22 8.07
C PRO A 16 -19.91 10.12 6.57
N LEU A 17 -19.56 11.24 5.92
CA LEU A 17 -19.18 11.22 4.50
C LEU A 17 -17.87 10.44 4.28
N LEU A 18 -16.86 10.69 5.13
CA LEU A 18 -15.58 9.98 5.05
C LEU A 18 -15.73 8.49 5.38
N GLU A 19 -16.59 8.14 6.34
CA GLU A 19 -16.91 6.76 6.67
C GLU A 19 -17.62 6.04 5.52
N MET A 20 -18.62 6.67 4.91
CA MET A 20 -19.32 6.13 3.74
C MET A 20 -18.37 5.92 2.57
N LEU A 21 -17.56 6.92 2.23
CA LEU A 21 -16.56 6.81 1.17
C LEU A 21 -15.55 5.70 1.46
N HIS A 22 -15.05 5.60 2.70
CA HIS A 22 -14.13 4.53 3.10
C HIS A 22 -14.78 3.15 2.91
N LEU A 23 -16.00 2.94 3.40
CA LEU A 23 -16.70 1.65 3.24
C LEU A 23 -16.92 1.30 1.77
N LEU A 24 -17.37 2.25 0.94
CA LEU A 24 -17.55 2.04 -0.50
C LEU A 24 -16.23 1.76 -1.23
N SER A 25 -15.14 2.40 -0.82
CA SER A 25 -13.82 2.12 -1.40
C SER A 25 -13.37 0.67 -1.13
N LEU A 26 -13.72 0.11 0.03
CA LEU A 26 -13.37 -1.27 0.40
C LEU A 26 -14.32 -2.31 -0.20
N VAL A 27 -15.63 -2.06 -0.18
CA VAL A 27 -16.65 -3.05 -0.57
C VAL A 27 -16.93 -3.03 -2.07
N SER A 28 -17.15 -1.84 -2.65
CA SER A 28 -17.53 -1.68 -4.05
C SER A 28 -16.39 -1.21 -4.94
N LYS A 29 -15.16 -1.09 -4.40
CA LYS A 29 -13.97 -0.57 -5.11
C LYS A 29 -14.23 0.78 -5.77
N THR A 30 -15.13 1.58 -5.18
CA THR A 30 -15.53 2.88 -5.74
C THR A 30 -14.37 3.85 -5.60
N SER A 31 -13.91 4.40 -6.73
CA SER A 31 -12.90 5.46 -6.68
C SER A 31 -13.52 6.73 -6.11
N THR A 32 -12.71 7.54 -5.41
CA THR A 32 -13.15 8.85 -4.93
C THR A 32 -13.61 9.76 -6.06
N TYR A 33 -13.15 9.55 -7.30
CA TYR A 33 -13.69 10.25 -8.47
C TYR A 33 -15.17 9.93 -8.70
N HIS A 34 -15.52 8.65 -8.77
CA HIS A 34 -16.92 8.23 -8.99
C HIS A 34 -17.80 8.63 -7.82
N PHE A 35 -17.29 8.52 -6.59
CA PHE A 35 -18.02 8.98 -5.41
C PHE A 35 -18.26 10.49 -5.43
N TYR A 36 -17.24 11.29 -5.76
CA TYR A 36 -17.39 12.75 -5.85
C TYR A 36 -18.37 13.15 -6.98
N ARG A 37 -18.30 12.48 -8.13
CA ARG A 37 -19.25 12.65 -9.24
C ARG A 37 -20.69 12.32 -8.85
N MET A 38 -20.89 11.30 -8.01
CA MET A 38 -22.20 11.00 -7.44
C MET A 38 -22.69 12.16 -6.57
N LEU A 39 -21.85 12.72 -5.70
CA LEU A 39 -22.22 13.88 -4.88
C LEU A 39 -22.59 15.11 -5.74
N GLU A 40 -21.80 15.39 -6.79
CA GLU A 40 -22.12 16.45 -7.76
C GLU A 40 -23.50 16.22 -8.36
N LYS A 41 -23.79 15.02 -8.87
CA LYS A 41 -25.08 14.67 -9.48
C LYS A 41 -26.26 14.66 -8.52
N MET A 42 -26.04 14.32 -7.25
CA MET A 42 -27.08 14.41 -6.22
C MET A 42 -27.42 15.86 -5.88
N THR A 43 -26.46 16.78 -6.07
CA THR A 43 -26.63 18.20 -5.79
C THR A 43 -27.25 18.91 -6.98
N ASP A 44 -26.65 18.75 -8.16
CA ASP A 44 -27.16 19.24 -9.44
C ASP A 44 -26.89 18.20 -10.54
N ASN A 45 -27.94 17.51 -10.98
CA ASN A 45 -27.84 16.55 -12.08
C ASN A 45 -27.97 17.20 -13.47
N THR A 46 -28.29 18.51 -13.54
CA THR A 46 -28.43 19.24 -14.81
C THR A 46 -27.07 19.68 -15.37
N GLY A 47 -26.08 19.87 -14.50
CA GLY A 47 -24.75 20.34 -14.90
C GLY A 47 -24.69 21.85 -15.15
N LEU A 48 -25.76 22.58 -14.81
CA LEU A 48 -25.89 24.01 -15.08
C LEU A 48 -25.26 24.86 -13.97
N ASP A 49 -25.27 24.37 -12.73
CA ASP A 49 -24.73 25.07 -11.56
C ASP A 49 -23.79 24.16 -10.76
N THR A 50 -22.86 23.50 -11.46
CA THR A 50 -21.88 22.64 -10.79
C THR A 50 -20.84 23.47 -10.06
N PRO A 51 -20.71 23.34 -8.73
CA PRO A 51 -19.70 24.07 -7.97
C PRO A 51 -18.28 23.63 -8.34
N PRO A 52 -17.26 24.45 -8.04
CA PRO A 52 -15.86 24.07 -8.22
C PRO A 52 -15.54 22.72 -7.55
N SER A 53 -14.73 21.90 -8.22
CA SER A 53 -14.41 20.57 -7.70
C SER A 53 -13.43 20.64 -6.53
N HIS A 54 -13.87 20.19 -5.36
CA HIS A 54 -13.07 19.96 -4.16
C HIS A 54 -12.59 18.51 -4.02
N ARG A 55 -12.63 17.73 -5.11
CA ARG A 55 -12.26 16.30 -5.10
C ARG A 55 -10.85 16.05 -4.55
N VAL A 56 -9.88 16.89 -4.91
CA VAL A 56 -8.49 16.75 -4.42
C VAL A 56 -8.43 16.93 -2.90
N ALA A 57 -9.14 17.92 -2.35
CA ALA A 57 -9.25 18.10 -0.91
C ALA A 57 -9.90 16.88 -0.24
N LEU A 58 -10.95 16.31 -0.85
CA LEU A 58 -11.58 15.07 -0.36
C LEU A 58 -10.63 13.87 -0.39
N MET A 59 -9.80 13.73 -1.43
CA MET A 59 -8.76 12.70 -1.50
C MET A 59 -7.76 12.83 -0.35
N CYS A 60 -7.27 14.03 -0.07
CA CYS A 60 -6.36 14.28 1.05
C CYS A 60 -7.00 13.90 2.40
N MET A 61 -8.27 14.30 2.62
CA MET A 61 -9.02 13.93 3.82
C MET A 61 -9.19 12.41 3.93
N LEU A 62 -9.45 11.71 2.83
CA LEU A 62 -9.62 10.26 2.80
C LEU A 62 -8.31 9.53 3.13
N ILE A 63 -7.18 9.97 2.58
CA ILE A 63 -5.86 9.38 2.87
C ILE A 63 -5.54 9.51 4.36
N GLN A 64 -5.71 10.72 4.92
CA GLN A 64 -5.52 10.94 6.35
C GLN A 64 -6.50 10.10 7.20
N TRP A 65 -7.76 9.99 6.76
CA TRP A 65 -8.75 9.16 7.43
C TRP A 65 -8.36 7.67 7.45
N TRP A 66 -7.87 7.13 6.33
CA TRP A 66 -7.36 5.75 6.27
C TRP A 66 -6.18 5.56 7.22
N HIS A 67 -5.25 6.51 7.25
CA HIS A 67 -4.12 6.49 8.16
C HIS A 67 -4.57 6.46 9.64
N LEU A 68 -5.52 7.32 10.02
CA LEU A 68 -6.08 7.33 11.38
C LEU A 68 -6.80 6.01 11.71
N LYS A 69 -7.52 5.41 10.76
CA LYS A 69 -8.17 4.11 10.95
C LYS A 69 -7.16 2.98 11.08
N LEU A 70 -6.03 3.04 10.38
CA LEU A 70 -4.92 2.09 10.55
C LEU A 70 -4.33 2.20 11.97
N LEU A 71 -4.01 3.41 12.42
CA LEU A 71 -3.50 3.66 13.78
C LEU A 71 -4.47 3.19 14.87
N LYS A 72 -5.77 3.49 14.70
CA LYS A 72 -6.80 3.05 15.64
C LYS A 72 -6.91 1.53 15.72
N ARG A 73 -6.83 0.83 14.58
CA ARG A 73 -6.85 -0.64 14.56
C ARG A 73 -5.61 -1.25 15.21
N GLY A 74 -4.45 -0.63 15.05
CA GLY A 74 -3.21 -1.07 15.70
C GLY A 74 -3.10 -0.70 17.18
N GLY A 75 -4.09 0.02 17.77
CA GLY A 75 -4.06 0.39 19.18
C GLY A 75 -3.05 1.49 19.54
N HIS A 76 -2.36 2.10 18.57
CA HIS A 76 -1.32 3.11 18.80
C HIS A 76 -1.86 4.53 18.99
N THR A 77 -3.17 4.73 19.04
CA THR A 77 -3.77 6.06 19.24
C THR A 77 -3.60 6.60 20.67
N HIS A 78 -3.29 5.73 21.64
CA HIS A 78 -3.11 6.08 23.06
C HIS A 78 -1.69 5.80 23.58
N ASP A 79 -0.77 5.43 22.69
CA ASP A 79 0.62 5.20 23.07
C ASP A 79 1.25 6.52 23.55
N VAL A 80 1.99 6.47 24.66
CA VAL A 80 2.68 7.64 25.25
C VAL A 80 3.69 8.23 24.27
N LYS A 81 4.30 7.37 23.44
CA LYS A 81 5.24 7.79 22.39
C LYS A 81 4.54 8.26 21.11
N GLY A 82 3.21 8.16 21.04
CA GLY A 82 2.43 8.48 19.86
C GLY A 82 2.83 7.65 18.64
N PRO A 83 2.56 8.14 17.41
CA PRO A 83 2.89 7.41 16.18
C PRO A 83 4.40 7.25 15.93
N GLU A 84 5.25 8.05 16.57
CA GLU A 84 6.71 7.94 16.46
C GLU A 84 7.27 6.70 17.17
N GLY A 85 6.51 6.11 18.12
CA GLY A 85 6.88 4.88 18.80
C GLY A 85 6.59 3.60 18.01
N ILE A 86 5.96 3.70 16.84
CA ILE A 86 5.52 2.54 16.06
C ILE A 86 6.72 1.85 15.42
N GLN A 87 6.93 0.59 15.81
CA GLN A 87 7.94 -0.26 15.20
C GLN A 87 7.55 -0.67 13.78
N LEU A 88 8.57 -1.01 13.01
CA LEU A 88 8.43 -1.52 11.65
C LEU A 88 7.53 -2.77 11.60
N GLY A 89 6.52 -2.75 10.73
CA GLY A 89 5.55 -3.83 10.52
C GLY A 89 4.48 -3.98 11.61
N ASN A 90 4.48 -3.16 12.66
CA ASN A 90 3.64 -3.39 13.85
C ASN A 90 2.13 -3.17 13.61
N LEU A 91 1.76 -2.42 12.57
CA LEU A 91 0.37 -2.21 12.15
C LEU A 91 -0.13 -3.27 11.15
N ALA A 92 0.72 -4.21 10.73
CA ALA A 92 0.32 -5.30 9.84
C ALA A 92 -0.51 -6.34 10.61
N VAL A 93 -1.56 -6.86 9.99
CA VAL A 93 -2.29 -8.00 10.56
C VAL A 93 -1.50 -9.26 10.23
N LEU A 94 -0.98 -9.93 11.26
CA LEU A 94 -0.27 -11.18 11.08
C LEU A 94 -1.22 -12.26 10.55
N CYS A 95 -0.76 -13.00 9.55
CA CYS A 95 -1.51 -14.12 9.02
C CYS A 95 -1.66 -15.22 10.09
N PRO A 96 -2.88 -15.64 10.47
CA PRO A 96 -3.08 -16.66 11.49
C PRO A 96 -2.66 -18.06 11.03
N SER A 97 -2.65 -18.31 9.71
CA SER A 97 -2.23 -19.58 9.10
C SER A 97 -0.72 -19.72 8.94
N CYS A 98 0.04 -18.64 9.14
CA CYS A 98 1.49 -18.66 9.14
C CYS A 98 2.01 -19.23 10.47
N PRO A 99 3.10 -20.01 10.45
CA PRO A 99 3.76 -20.47 11.66
C PRO A 99 4.50 -19.29 12.33
N HIS A 100 4.16 -19.00 13.58
CA HIS A 100 4.75 -17.93 14.39
C HIS A 100 5.31 -18.52 15.70
N PRO A 101 6.65 -18.62 15.81
CA PRO A 101 7.30 -19.08 17.03
C PRO A 101 6.85 -18.28 18.26
N GLY A 102 6.45 -18.98 19.32
CA GLY A 102 5.98 -18.35 20.58
C GLY A 102 4.55 -17.81 20.55
N ILE A 103 3.84 -17.88 19.41
CA ILE A 103 2.44 -17.46 19.30
C ILE A 103 1.54 -18.67 19.06
N ASN A 104 1.72 -19.37 17.94
CA ASN A 104 0.86 -20.48 17.51
C ASN A 104 1.62 -21.78 17.19
N LEU A 105 2.93 -21.82 17.46
CA LEU A 105 3.73 -23.03 17.38
C LEU A 105 3.97 -23.62 18.78
N PRO A 106 3.99 -24.96 18.93
CA PRO A 106 4.36 -25.61 20.19
C PRO A 106 5.84 -25.32 20.53
N PRO A 107 6.25 -25.22 21.80
CA PRO A 107 7.59 -24.75 22.20
C PRO A 107 8.74 -25.62 21.66
N ASP A 108 8.48 -26.90 21.41
CA ASP A 108 9.41 -27.90 20.89
C ASP A 108 9.32 -28.07 19.36
N TRP A 109 8.61 -27.19 18.65
CA TRP A 109 8.43 -27.25 17.19
C TRP A 109 9.76 -27.41 16.42
N ALA A 110 10.83 -26.79 16.90
CA ALA A 110 12.16 -26.83 16.29
C ALA A 110 12.87 -28.20 16.43
N GLN A 111 12.43 -29.03 17.38
CA GLN A 111 12.97 -30.38 17.63
C GLN A 111 12.15 -31.46 16.93
N ALA A 112 11.15 -31.09 16.13
CA ALA A 112 10.31 -32.03 15.42
C ALA A 112 11.14 -32.96 14.53
N LEU A 113 10.75 -34.24 14.53
CA LEU A 113 11.33 -35.27 13.67
C LEU A 113 11.36 -34.81 12.21
N PRO A 114 12.38 -35.15 11.41
CA PRO A 114 12.54 -34.63 10.05
C PRO A 114 11.29 -34.81 9.16
N HIS A 115 10.59 -35.95 9.31
CA HIS A 115 9.38 -36.24 8.55
C HIS A 115 8.13 -35.46 9.01
N LEU A 116 8.17 -34.71 10.12
CA LEU A 116 7.08 -33.89 10.65
C LEU A 116 7.33 -32.38 10.53
N GLN A 117 8.55 -31.96 10.18
CA GLN A 117 8.91 -30.53 10.07
C GLN A 117 8.05 -29.76 9.07
N PHE A 118 7.49 -30.45 8.06
CA PHE A 118 6.60 -29.84 7.06
C PHE A 118 5.34 -29.19 7.68
N LEU A 119 4.91 -29.63 8.88
CA LEU A 119 3.78 -29.06 9.60
C LEU A 119 4.01 -27.59 9.99
N TYR A 120 5.26 -27.20 10.21
CA TYR A 120 5.66 -25.86 10.68
C TYR A 120 6.23 -24.99 9.55
N LEU A 121 6.08 -25.42 8.30
CA LEU A 121 6.67 -24.71 7.16
C LEU A 121 5.87 -23.44 6.82
N LEU A 122 6.60 -22.35 6.59
CA LEU A 122 6.05 -21.10 6.05
C LEU A 122 6.05 -21.20 4.53
N LEU A 123 4.85 -21.30 3.94
CA LEU A 123 4.68 -21.27 2.49
C LEU A 123 4.42 -19.83 2.03
N ILE A 124 5.32 -19.28 1.24
CA ILE A 124 5.21 -17.94 0.67
C ILE A 124 4.93 -17.98 -0.83
N CYS A 125 4.18 -16.99 -1.30
CA CYS A 125 3.93 -16.70 -2.71
C CYS A 125 4.45 -15.29 -2.99
N ILE A 126 5.09 -15.11 -4.14
CA ILE A 126 5.56 -13.81 -4.61
C ILE A 126 4.75 -13.51 -5.87
N ASP A 127 4.09 -12.37 -5.89
CA ASP A 127 3.31 -11.90 -7.02
C ASP A 127 3.61 -10.42 -7.30
N ALA A 128 3.53 -10.04 -8.57
CA ALA A 128 3.93 -8.72 -9.03
C ALA A 128 2.85 -8.11 -9.93
N ASN A 129 2.50 -6.85 -9.64
CA ASN A 129 1.54 -6.07 -10.41
C ASN A 129 2.28 -4.98 -11.18
N PHE A 130 2.37 -5.13 -12.51
CA PHE A 130 3.03 -4.21 -13.44
C PHE A 130 2.10 -3.08 -13.97
N HIS A 131 0.87 -3.03 -13.48
CA HIS A 131 -0.11 -2.01 -13.85
C HIS A 131 -0.21 -0.90 -12.81
N LEU A 132 0.25 -1.14 -11.57
CA LEU A 132 0.27 -0.13 -10.51
C LEU A 132 1.47 0.82 -10.66
N LYS A 133 1.29 1.84 -11.49
CA LYS A 133 2.32 2.81 -11.85
C LYS A 133 2.30 4.01 -10.91
N ASN A 134 3.48 4.41 -10.45
CA ASN A 134 3.64 5.65 -9.68
C ASN A 134 4.29 6.72 -10.57
N GLN A 135 3.66 7.89 -10.67
CA GLN A 135 4.18 9.00 -11.47
C GLN A 135 5.28 9.74 -10.70
N MET A 136 6.25 10.31 -11.43
CA MET A 136 7.22 11.20 -10.80
C MET A 136 6.53 12.46 -10.30
N VAL A 137 6.70 12.76 -9.01
CA VAL A 137 6.28 14.01 -8.40
C VAL A 137 7.47 14.96 -8.39
N LEU A 138 7.23 16.26 -8.65
CA LEU A 138 8.29 17.28 -8.70
C LEU A 138 9.09 17.39 -7.39
N LEU A 139 8.48 17.08 -6.25
CA LEU A 139 9.13 17.13 -4.96
C LEU A 139 8.42 16.21 -3.96
N TYR A 140 9.16 15.28 -3.35
CA TYR A 140 8.62 14.32 -2.37
C TYR A 140 8.07 15.01 -1.11
N SER A 141 8.63 16.16 -0.72
CA SER A 141 8.10 16.94 0.41
C SER A 141 6.70 17.53 0.18
N ARG A 142 6.19 17.52 -1.05
CA ARG A 142 4.81 17.94 -1.36
C ARG A 142 3.80 16.81 -1.22
N ASP A 143 4.24 15.56 -1.19
CA ASP A 143 3.40 14.38 -0.99
C ASP A 143 4.16 13.35 -0.14
N PRO A 144 4.31 13.60 1.18
CA PRO A 144 5.04 12.71 2.05
C PRO A 144 4.24 11.43 2.25
N ASP A 145 4.92 10.30 2.12
CA ASP A 145 4.30 9.01 2.36
C ASP A 145 3.86 8.88 3.84
N GLN A 146 2.63 8.41 4.05
CA GLN A 146 2.07 8.24 5.39
C GLN A 146 2.17 6.78 5.85
N GLY A 147 2.99 6.53 6.87
CA GLY A 147 3.08 5.22 7.52
C GLY A 147 3.80 4.14 6.70
N ILE A 148 4.72 4.52 5.81
CA ILE A 148 5.63 3.55 5.16
C ILE A 148 6.43 2.79 6.23
N GLY A 149 6.56 1.49 6.03
CA GLY A 149 7.25 0.61 6.98
C GLY A 149 6.41 0.23 8.19
N TRP A 150 5.26 0.85 8.45
CA TRP A 150 4.47 0.53 9.65
C TRP A 150 3.58 -0.71 9.47
N ALA A 151 3.22 -1.06 8.23
CA ALA A 151 2.39 -2.23 7.94
C ALA A 151 3.04 -3.12 6.87
N TYR A 152 2.47 -3.15 5.67
CA TYR A 152 2.87 -4.09 4.62
C TYR A 152 3.91 -3.54 3.65
N LEU A 153 4.01 -2.22 3.48
CA LEU A 153 5.00 -1.59 2.58
C LEU A 153 6.37 -1.54 3.24
N THR A 154 7.41 -1.93 2.49
CA THR A 154 8.80 -1.85 2.93
C THR A 154 9.28 -0.41 3.00
N VAL A 155 10.20 -0.11 3.93
CA VAL A 155 10.87 1.19 3.99
C VAL A 155 11.72 1.40 2.75
N HIS A 156 11.44 2.50 2.07
CA HIS A 156 12.02 2.85 0.78
C HIS A 156 13.56 2.91 0.80
N GLU A 157 14.16 3.58 1.78
CA GLU A 157 15.62 3.81 1.84
C GLU A 157 16.42 2.50 1.85
N HIS A 158 16.06 1.57 2.73
CA HIS A 158 16.71 0.26 2.84
C HIS A 158 16.49 -0.58 1.57
N TYR A 159 15.29 -0.50 1.01
CA TYR A 159 14.93 -1.26 -0.18
C TYR A 159 15.66 -0.77 -1.43
N GLU A 160 15.74 0.54 -1.66
CA GLU A 160 16.48 1.10 -2.78
C GLU A 160 17.99 0.88 -2.66
N ALA A 161 18.56 1.02 -1.47
CA ALA A 161 19.96 0.69 -1.22
C ALA A 161 20.26 -0.78 -1.58
N TYR A 162 19.36 -1.70 -1.19
CA TYR A 162 19.48 -3.10 -1.58
C TYR A 162 19.40 -3.29 -3.10
N ILE A 163 18.41 -2.70 -3.78
CA ILE A 163 18.29 -2.81 -5.25
C ILE A 163 19.54 -2.30 -5.94
N GLN A 164 20.13 -1.19 -5.48
CA GLN A 164 21.35 -0.64 -6.07
C GLN A 164 22.54 -1.62 -5.98
N THR A 165 22.63 -2.43 -4.92
CA THR A 165 23.64 -3.49 -4.82
C THR A 165 23.39 -4.65 -5.79
N GLN A 166 22.13 -4.95 -6.10
CA GLN A 166 21.72 -6.05 -6.98
C GLN A 166 21.67 -5.66 -8.47
N ALA A 167 21.63 -4.36 -8.79
CA ALA A 167 21.45 -3.84 -10.15
C ALA A 167 22.63 -4.14 -11.12
N THR A 168 23.69 -4.77 -10.64
CA THR A 168 24.90 -5.12 -11.40
C THR A 168 24.73 -6.40 -12.23
N ASP A 169 23.79 -7.28 -11.88
CA ASP A 169 23.53 -8.49 -12.65
C ASP A 169 22.64 -8.14 -13.85
N ALA A 170 23.30 -7.85 -14.96
CA ALA A 170 22.64 -7.67 -16.23
C ALA A 170 21.93 -8.99 -16.60
N ASP A 171 20.60 -8.99 -16.54
CA ASP A 171 19.73 -9.95 -17.23
C ASP A 171 19.99 -9.87 -18.76
N ILE A 172 21.08 -10.48 -19.18
CA ILE A 172 21.41 -10.74 -20.58
C ILE A 172 20.84 -12.13 -20.90
N SER A 173 19.51 -12.19 -21.01
CA SER A 173 18.85 -13.31 -21.67
C SER A 173 18.92 -13.08 -23.19
N THR A 174 19.74 -13.86 -23.89
CA THR A 174 19.94 -13.86 -25.35
C THR A 174 18.74 -14.45 -26.12
N CYS A 175 17.53 -14.36 -25.58
CA CYS A 175 16.31 -14.86 -26.21
C CYS A 175 15.55 -13.70 -26.88
N MET A 176 15.16 -13.88 -28.14
CA MET A 176 14.46 -12.86 -28.93
C MET A 176 13.11 -12.43 -28.32
N GLU A 177 12.45 -13.27 -27.51
CA GLU A 177 11.23 -12.92 -26.78
C GLU A 177 11.47 -11.83 -25.72
N PHE A 178 12.67 -11.75 -25.13
CA PHE A 178 13.02 -10.70 -24.19
C PHE A 178 13.24 -9.33 -24.84
N PHE A 179 13.45 -9.26 -26.16
CA PHE A 179 13.55 -7.98 -26.86
C PHE A 179 12.21 -7.25 -26.93
N ALA A 180 11.10 -8.01 -27.01
CA ALA A 180 9.76 -7.44 -26.92
C ALA A 180 9.47 -6.93 -25.50
N MET A 181 9.86 -7.68 -24.48
CA MET A 181 9.77 -7.28 -23.06
C MET A 181 10.65 -6.07 -22.71
N LYS A 182 11.89 -6.01 -23.23
CA LYS A 182 12.76 -4.82 -23.07
C LYS A 182 12.17 -3.58 -23.75
N LYS A 183 11.43 -3.77 -24.86
CA LYS A 183 10.76 -2.69 -25.58
C LYS A 183 9.45 -2.26 -24.91
N SER A 184 8.66 -3.16 -24.32
CA SER A 184 7.48 -2.81 -23.50
C SER A 184 7.89 -2.05 -22.24
N ASN A 185 8.96 -2.52 -21.58
CA ASN A 185 9.54 -1.92 -20.40
C ASN A 185 10.02 -0.48 -20.58
N THR A 186 10.58 -0.16 -21.75
CA THR A 186 11.15 1.18 -22.02
C THR A 186 10.15 2.14 -22.67
N LYS A 187 9.13 1.64 -23.36
CA LYS A 187 8.21 2.47 -24.17
C LYS A 187 7.26 3.34 -23.33
N PHE A 188 6.98 2.96 -22.09
CA PHE A 188 6.03 3.67 -21.21
C PHE A 188 6.62 4.09 -19.85
N SER A 189 7.95 4.07 -19.69
CA SER A 189 8.61 4.42 -18.42
C SER A 189 8.81 5.92 -18.20
N LYS A 190 8.75 6.74 -19.27
CA LYS A 190 9.01 8.18 -19.19
C LYS A 190 7.97 8.88 -18.31
N GLY A 191 8.42 9.54 -17.25
CA GLY A 191 7.55 10.25 -16.30
C GLY A 191 7.04 9.38 -15.14
N LEU A 192 7.43 8.11 -15.07
CA LEU A 192 7.11 7.20 -13.97
C LEU A 192 8.30 7.05 -13.01
N ARG A 193 8.01 7.04 -11.71
CA ARG A 193 8.97 6.70 -10.66
C ARG A 193 9.07 5.19 -10.50
N TYR A 194 7.92 4.51 -10.46
CA TYR A 194 7.82 3.05 -10.36
C TYR A 194 6.82 2.52 -11.38
N MET A 195 7.11 1.33 -11.90
CA MET A 195 6.31 0.68 -12.94
C MET A 195 5.40 -0.41 -12.40
N GLY A 196 5.57 -0.81 -11.14
CA GLY A 196 4.73 -1.80 -10.50
C GLY A 196 5.01 -1.92 -9.01
N ILE A 197 4.37 -2.90 -8.40
CA ILE A 197 4.61 -3.32 -7.02
C ILE A 197 4.73 -4.84 -6.96
N VAL A 198 5.65 -5.35 -6.13
CA VAL A 198 5.76 -6.77 -5.78
C VAL A 198 5.28 -6.97 -4.36
N ALA A 199 4.58 -8.07 -4.10
CA ALA A 199 4.10 -8.44 -2.77
C ALA A 199 4.45 -9.90 -2.47
N VAL A 200 4.87 -10.16 -1.23
CA VAL A 200 4.96 -11.53 -0.70
C VAL A 200 3.76 -11.80 0.19
N SER A 201 3.04 -12.87 -0.11
CA SER A 201 1.85 -13.31 0.62
C SER A 201 2.00 -14.74 1.14
N CYS A 202 1.19 -15.07 2.14
CA CYS A 202 1.05 -16.43 2.61
C CYS A 202 0.31 -17.27 1.56
N ARG A 203 0.88 -18.41 1.15
CA ARG A 203 0.22 -19.32 0.19
C ARG A 203 -1.09 -19.93 0.72
N ARG A 204 -1.26 -20.01 2.04
CA ARG A 204 -2.42 -20.68 2.65
C ARG A 204 -3.67 -19.79 2.74
N SER A 205 -3.48 -18.50 2.95
CA SER A 205 -4.57 -17.55 3.22
C SER A 205 -4.52 -16.30 2.34
N GLU A 206 -3.52 -16.19 1.47
CA GLU A 206 -3.29 -15.07 0.56
C GLU A 206 -3.07 -13.72 1.29
N MET A 207 -2.86 -13.76 2.61
CA MET A 207 -2.56 -12.57 3.39
C MET A 207 -1.14 -12.09 3.10
N VAL A 208 -1.02 -10.80 2.76
CA VAL A 208 0.27 -10.14 2.55
C VAL A 208 1.08 -10.16 3.85
N LEU A 209 2.35 -10.52 3.75
CA LEU A 209 3.26 -10.54 4.89
C LEU A 209 3.70 -9.13 5.29
N LEU A 210 4.04 -8.94 6.56
CA LEU A 210 4.49 -7.64 7.10
C LEU A 210 5.73 -7.15 6.34
N MET A 211 5.73 -5.86 5.96
CA MET A 211 6.81 -5.22 5.20
C MET A 211 7.28 -5.93 3.92
N CYS A 212 6.45 -6.78 3.33
CA CYS A 212 6.81 -7.55 2.15
C CYS A 212 6.22 -7.00 0.84
N MET A 213 5.82 -5.73 0.80
CA MET A 213 5.46 -5.04 -0.44
C MET A 213 6.49 -3.99 -0.82
N GLY A 214 7.07 -4.13 -2.02
CA GLY A 214 8.12 -3.26 -2.55
C GLY A 214 7.78 -2.72 -3.93
N ASN A 215 8.22 -1.49 -4.22
CA ASN A 215 8.00 -0.88 -5.53
C ASN A 215 8.97 -1.45 -6.57
N MET A 216 8.54 -1.62 -7.82
CA MET A 216 9.39 -2.11 -8.89
C MET A 216 9.79 -0.99 -9.85
N ASN A 217 11.08 -0.93 -10.16
CA ASN A 217 11.64 0.03 -11.14
C ASN A 217 11.43 -0.39 -12.59
N LYS A 218 11.11 -1.67 -12.83
CA LYS A 218 10.85 -2.24 -14.15
C LYS A 218 9.43 -2.82 -14.19
N GLY A 219 8.80 -2.72 -15.35
CA GLY A 219 7.56 -3.40 -15.70
C GLY A 219 7.82 -4.79 -16.28
N GLU A 220 6.80 -5.35 -16.92
CA GLU A 220 6.94 -6.47 -17.88
C GLU A 220 7.56 -6.05 -19.22
#